data_AF-A0ABC9Y9F2-F1
#
_entry.id   AF-A0ABC9Y9F2-F1
#
_cell.length_a   1.000
_cell.length_b   1.000
_cell.length_c   1.000
_cell.angle_alpha   90.00
_cell.angle_beta   90.00
_cell.angle_gamma   90.00
#
_symmetry.space_group_name_H-M   'P 1'
#
loop_
_entity.id
_entity.type
_entity.pdbx_description
1 polymer ?
#
loop_
_entity_poly.entity_id
_entity_poly.type
_entity_poly.pdbx_seq_one_letter_code
_entity_poly.pdbx_strand_id
1 'polypeptide(L)'
;MGVALGEVPEYRKKASVTPIFEKGKKEDPGNYRLVSLTSISGKVMEYLILETISRHMKDKKITRSSHHGFTKGKSCLTNLITFYDEMSGLVDEGRAVDIVLLDFRKAFDPVSHKILIEKLLMYGLDEQTVRWTENWLNGWAQRVVISSSAKSSWKTVTSGVPQGSIPDPVLFIIFINDLDDGAECAPGQFADDTKLGRAADTPEGHAAI
;
A
#
# COMPACT_ATOMS: atom_id res chain seq x y z
N MET A 1 21.04 -6.52 21.04
CA MET A 1 20.28 -6.34 22.29
C MET A 1 19.06 -5.39 22.12
N GLY A 2 18.46 -5.26 20.93
CA GLY A 2 17.23 -4.43 20.71
C GLY A 2 16.05 -5.18 20.08
N VAL A 3 16.31 -6.31 19.42
CA VAL A 3 15.29 -7.14 18.75
C VAL A 3 14.27 -7.72 19.74
N ALA A 4 14.74 -8.21 20.89
CA ALA A 4 13.88 -8.77 21.93
C ALA A 4 12.97 -7.73 22.62
N LEU A 5 13.35 -6.44 22.59
CA LEU A 5 12.57 -5.35 23.18
C LEU A 5 11.63 -4.67 22.17
N GLY A 6 11.72 -5.01 20.88
CA GLY A 6 10.95 -4.34 19.84
C GLY A 6 11.49 -2.94 19.49
N GLU A 7 12.76 -2.65 19.81
CA GLU A 7 13.38 -1.35 19.58
C GLU A 7 14.12 -1.31 18.25
N VAL A 8 13.88 -0.24 17.48
CA VAL A 8 14.60 0.06 16.23
C VAL A 8 15.61 1.17 16.51
N PRO A 9 16.94 0.93 16.36
CA PRO A 9 17.95 1.95 16.64
C PRO A 9 17.75 3.22 15.82
N GLU A 10 17.86 4.39 16.47
CA GLU A 10 17.56 5.70 15.86
C GLU A 10 18.45 6.02 14.66
N TYR A 11 19.71 5.55 14.65
CA TYR A 11 20.61 5.71 13.50
C TYR A 11 20.10 5.02 12.22
N ARG A 12 19.16 4.06 12.36
CA ARG A 12 18.53 3.35 11.24
C ARG A 12 17.27 4.03 10.71
N LYS A 13 16.81 5.11 11.35
CA LYS A 13 15.60 5.87 11.00
C LYS A 13 15.92 7.17 10.24
N LYS A 14 17.06 7.22 9.55
CA LYS A 14 17.50 8.36 8.74
C LYS A 14 17.66 7.92 7.29
N ALA A 15 16.82 8.44 6.39
CA ALA A 15 16.87 8.16 4.96
C ALA A 15 17.49 9.31 4.17
N SER A 16 18.46 9.02 3.32
CA SER A 16 18.77 9.90 2.19
C SER A 16 17.92 9.43 1.01
N VAL A 17 17.06 10.31 0.51
CA VAL A 17 16.18 10.01 -0.62
C VAL A 17 16.73 10.61 -1.90
N THR A 18 16.72 9.79 -2.96
CA THR A 18 17.05 10.25 -4.31
C THR A 18 15.74 10.50 -5.04
N PRO A 19 15.50 11.73 -5.54
CA PRO A 19 14.31 12.04 -6.32
C PRO A 19 14.43 11.42 -7.71
N ILE A 20 13.47 10.57 -8.08
CA ILE A 20 13.35 9.97 -9.40
C ILE A 20 12.20 10.68 -10.12
N PHE A 21 12.48 11.27 -11.28
CA PHE A 21 11.46 11.94 -12.07
C PHE A 21 10.50 10.91 -12.66
N GLU A 22 9.19 11.08 -12.46
CA GLU A 22 8.16 10.20 -13.01
C GLU A 22 7.55 10.76 -14.31
N LYS A 23 6.78 11.86 -14.22
CA LYS A 23 6.04 12.43 -15.35
C LYS A 23 5.71 13.91 -15.12
N GLY A 24 5.38 14.66 -16.16
CA GLY A 24 4.94 16.06 -16.04
C GLY A 24 6.07 17.08 -16.10
N LYS A 25 5.96 18.17 -15.33
CA LYS A 25 6.93 19.28 -15.30
C LYS A 25 8.04 18.99 -14.31
N LYS A 26 9.31 19.18 -14.70
CA LYS A 26 10.49 18.91 -13.85
C LYS A 26 10.64 19.93 -12.71
N GLU A 27 9.98 21.06 -12.81
CA GLU A 27 10.04 22.12 -11.81
C GLU A 27 9.10 21.85 -10.62
N ASP A 28 8.14 20.94 -10.78
CA ASP A 28 7.18 20.57 -9.76
C ASP A 28 7.73 19.39 -8.92
N PRO A 29 8.03 19.59 -7.61
CA PRO A 29 8.48 18.51 -6.72
C PRO A 29 7.48 17.36 -6.59
N GLY A 30 6.19 17.61 -6.89
CA GLY A 30 5.14 16.62 -6.90
C GLY A 30 5.35 15.49 -7.91
N ASN A 31 6.13 15.74 -8.95
CA ASN A 31 6.41 14.83 -10.07
C ASN A 31 7.62 13.91 -9.84
N TYR A 32 8.16 13.92 -8.62
CA TYR A 32 9.27 13.07 -8.22
C TYR A 32 8.82 12.03 -7.20
N ARG A 33 9.31 10.82 -7.42
CA ARG A 33 9.23 9.71 -6.48
C ARG A 33 10.47 9.70 -5.60
N LEU A 34 10.27 9.61 -4.29
CA LEU A 34 11.36 9.60 -3.31
C LEU A 34 11.63 8.16 -2.88
N VAL A 35 12.78 7.61 -3.29
CA VAL A 35 13.18 6.25 -2.87
C VAL A 35 14.15 6.32 -1.71
N SER A 36 13.82 5.64 -0.61
CA SER A 36 14.65 5.57 0.59
C SER A 36 15.63 4.41 0.51
N LEU A 37 16.93 4.68 0.66
CA LEU A 37 17.94 3.64 0.82
C LEU A 37 18.14 3.34 2.31
N THR A 38 17.59 2.21 2.77
CA THR A 38 17.81 1.69 4.14
C THR A 38 19.09 0.85 4.22
N SER A 39 19.69 0.79 5.42
CA SER A 39 20.91 -0.03 5.64
C SER A 39 20.64 -1.52 5.44
N ILE A 40 21.64 -2.30 5.00
CA ILE A 40 21.52 -3.76 4.81
C ILE A 40 21.05 -4.45 6.10
N SER A 41 21.62 -4.07 7.25
CA SER A 41 21.19 -4.61 8.54
C SER A 41 19.75 -4.24 8.92
N GLY A 42 19.24 -3.09 8.44
CA GLY A 42 17.84 -2.71 8.56
C GLY A 42 16.94 -3.58 7.71
N LYS A 43 17.33 -3.83 6.45
CA LYS A 43 16.60 -4.72 5.52
C LYS A 43 16.45 -6.14 6.04
N VAL A 44 17.48 -6.70 6.69
CA VAL A 44 17.39 -8.03 7.31
C VAL A 44 16.32 -8.06 8.41
N MET A 45 16.26 -7.02 9.24
CA MET A 45 15.25 -6.91 10.31
C MET A 45 13.85 -6.71 9.74
N GLU A 46 13.71 -5.82 8.77
CA GLU A 46 12.48 -5.57 8.03
C GLU A 46 11.93 -6.86 7.40
N TYR A 47 12.80 -7.68 6.82
CA TYR A 47 12.42 -8.97 6.23
C TYR A 47 11.88 -9.97 7.27
N LEU A 48 12.51 -10.08 8.45
CA LEU A 48 12.04 -10.97 9.51
C LEU A 48 10.64 -10.59 10.02
N ILE A 49 10.38 -9.28 10.13
CA ILE A 49 9.07 -8.77 10.52
C ILE A 49 8.05 -8.99 9.42
N LEU A 50 8.41 -8.70 8.16
CA LEU A 50 7.56 -8.99 7.00
C LEU A 50 7.14 -10.46 6.95
N GLU A 51 8.07 -11.39 7.18
CA GLU A 51 7.77 -12.83 7.22
C GLU A 51 6.75 -13.17 8.31
N THR A 52 6.88 -12.54 9.48
CA THR A 52 5.97 -12.74 10.61
C THR A 52 4.58 -12.22 10.29
N ILE A 53 4.48 -10.98 9.79
CA ILE A 53 3.22 -10.34 9.38
C ILE A 53 2.56 -11.15 8.26
N SER A 54 3.31 -11.49 7.21
CA SER A 54 2.79 -12.20 6.03
C SER A 54 2.27 -13.60 6.38
N ARG A 55 2.94 -14.30 7.30
CA ARG A 55 2.48 -15.60 7.81
C ARG A 55 1.16 -15.45 8.56
N HIS A 56 1.05 -14.47 9.45
CA HIS A 56 -0.18 -14.16 10.17
C HIS A 56 -1.34 -13.82 9.23
N MET A 57 -1.10 -12.94 8.25
CA MET A 57 -2.07 -12.53 7.23
C MET A 57 -2.60 -13.74 6.45
N LYS A 58 -1.72 -14.68 6.10
CA LYS A 58 -2.06 -15.92 5.40
C LYS A 58 -2.86 -16.87 6.30
N ASP A 59 -2.40 -17.13 7.52
CA ASP A 59 -2.99 -18.11 8.44
C ASP A 59 -4.39 -17.67 8.88
N LYS A 60 -4.59 -16.36 9.09
CA LYS A 60 -5.89 -15.76 9.42
C LYS A 60 -6.76 -15.43 8.20
N LYS A 61 -6.26 -15.64 6.98
CA LYS A 61 -6.93 -15.29 5.72
C LYS A 61 -7.45 -13.84 5.70
N ILE A 62 -6.62 -12.90 6.16
CA ILE A 62 -7.01 -11.49 6.32
C ILE A 62 -7.16 -10.80 4.95
N THR A 63 -6.28 -11.12 4.00
CA THR A 63 -6.31 -10.51 2.67
C THR A 63 -7.56 -10.92 1.90
N ARG A 64 -8.31 -9.92 1.40
CA ARG A 64 -9.53 -10.15 0.63
C ARG A 64 -9.28 -10.89 -0.68
N SER A 65 -10.30 -11.61 -1.14
CA SER A 65 -10.28 -12.29 -2.44
C SER A 65 -10.17 -11.30 -3.61
N SER A 66 -10.78 -10.12 -3.48
CA SER A 66 -10.75 -9.00 -4.43
C SER A 66 -9.36 -8.39 -4.63
N HIS A 67 -8.45 -8.54 -3.64
CA HIS A 67 -7.10 -7.99 -3.71
C HIS A 67 -6.10 -8.97 -4.33
N HIS A 68 -5.45 -8.54 -5.41
CA HIS A 68 -4.47 -9.33 -6.17
C HIS A 68 -3.05 -8.79 -6.08
N GLY A 69 -2.87 -7.54 -5.65
CA GLY A 69 -1.55 -6.93 -5.43
C GLY A 69 -0.76 -7.66 -4.36
N PHE A 70 0.54 -7.84 -4.60
CA PHE A 70 1.51 -8.49 -3.69
C PHE A 70 1.02 -9.77 -2.99
N THR A 71 0.07 -10.48 -3.59
CA THR A 71 -0.58 -11.66 -3.02
C THR A 71 -0.08 -12.90 -3.74
N LYS A 72 0.42 -13.89 -2.99
CA LYS A 72 0.99 -15.10 -3.57
C LYS A 72 -0.03 -15.82 -4.45
N GLY A 73 0.35 -16.13 -5.69
CA GLY A 73 -0.50 -16.84 -6.65
C GLY A 73 -1.51 -15.95 -7.38
N LYS A 74 -1.52 -14.64 -7.14
CA LYS A 74 -2.31 -13.66 -7.89
C LYS A 74 -1.39 -12.74 -8.69
N SER A 75 -1.92 -12.18 -9.77
CA SER A 75 -1.20 -11.25 -10.64
C SER A 75 -2.16 -10.19 -11.19
N CYS A 76 -1.61 -9.19 -11.86
CA CYS A 76 -2.40 -8.19 -12.59
C CYS A 76 -3.30 -8.89 -13.63
N LEU A 77 -2.80 -9.93 -14.31
CA LEU A 77 -3.58 -10.70 -15.27
C LEU A 77 -4.74 -11.44 -14.61
N THR A 78 -4.52 -12.11 -13.48
CA THR A 78 -5.64 -12.81 -12.81
C THR A 78 -6.68 -11.81 -12.31
N ASN A 79 -6.25 -10.63 -11.86
CA ASN A 79 -7.16 -9.55 -11.46
C ASN A 79 -7.99 -9.03 -12.64
N LEU A 80 -7.38 -8.90 -13.82
CA LEU A 80 -8.07 -8.48 -15.03
C LEU A 80 -9.09 -9.52 -15.46
N ILE A 81 -8.69 -10.80 -15.56
CA ILE A 81 -9.56 -11.88 -16.00
C ILE A 81 -10.76 -12.03 -15.04
N THR A 82 -10.52 -12.10 -13.73
CA THR A 82 -11.61 -12.27 -12.74
C THR A 82 -12.63 -11.12 -12.82
N PHE A 83 -12.16 -9.88 -12.92
CA PHE A 83 -13.05 -8.73 -13.03
C PHE A 83 -13.80 -8.71 -14.36
N TYR A 84 -13.10 -9.00 -15.47
CA TYR A 84 -13.72 -8.98 -16.79
C TYR A 84 -14.80 -10.05 -16.93
N ASP A 85 -14.55 -11.26 -16.41
CA ASP A 85 -15.51 -12.37 -16.38
C ASP A 85 -16.82 -11.96 -15.69
N GLU A 86 -16.71 -11.31 -14.52
CA GLU A 86 -17.86 -10.79 -13.77
C GLU A 86 -18.61 -9.70 -14.54
N MET A 87 -17.90 -8.76 -15.16
CA MET A 87 -18.54 -7.70 -15.96
C MET A 87 -19.21 -8.27 -17.22
N SER A 88 -18.58 -9.23 -17.90
CA SER A 88 -19.15 -9.88 -19.08
C SER A 88 -20.40 -10.69 -18.73
N GLY A 89 -20.44 -11.34 -17.57
CA GLY A 89 -21.63 -12.04 -17.10
C GLY A 89 -22.84 -11.11 -16.98
N LEU A 90 -22.66 -9.90 -16.46
CA LEU A 90 -23.73 -8.88 -16.39
C LEU A 90 -24.17 -8.42 -17.79
N VAL A 91 -23.24 -8.24 -18.72
CA VAL A 91 -23.56 -7.86 -20.10
C VAL A 91 -24.31 -8.98 -20.83
N ASP A 92 -23.94 -10.24 -20.62
CA ASP A 92 -24.60 -11.41 -21.19
C ASP A 92 -26.04 -11.57 -20.66
N GLU A 93 -26.32 -11.10 -19.44
CA GLU A 93 -27.67 -10.96 -18.87
C GLU A 93 -28.49 -9.81 -19.50
N GLY A 94 -27.89 -9.04 -20.42
CA GLY A 94 -28.51 -7.88 -21.06
C GLY A 94 -28.52 -6.62 -20.19
N ARG A 95 -27.68 -6.55 -19.14
CA ARG A 95 -27.58 -5.39 -18.24
C ARG A 95 -26.48 -4.45 -18.69
N ALA A 96 -26.73 -3.15 -18.56
CA ALA A 96 -25.68 -2.15 -18.70
C ALA A 96 -24.72 -2.24 -17.50
N VAL A 97 -23.44 -1.94 -17.71
CA VAL A 97 -22.40 -2.03 -16.68
C VAL A 97 -21.63 -0.73 -16.62
N ASP A 98 -21.50 -0.19 -15.41
CA ASP A 98 -20.63 0.94 -15.09
C ASP A 98 -19.35 0.44 -14.42
N ILE A 99 -18.21 0.97 -14.86
CA ILE A 99 -16.90 0.69 -14.28
C ILE A 99 -16.25 2.01 -13.85
N VAL A 100 -15.92 2.10 -12.56
CA VAL A 100 -15.19 3.22 -11.98
C VAL A 100 -13.76 2.79 -11.70
N LEU A 101 -12.79 3.57 -12.20
CA LEU A 101 -11.37 3.38 -11.93
C LEU A 101 -10.90 4.43 -10.90
N LEU A 102 -10.34 3.96 -9.80
CA LEU A 102 -9.82 4.77 -8.71
C LEU A 102 -8.28 4.70 -8.72
N ASP A 103 -7.65 5.87 -8.75
CA ASP A 103 -6.20 6.04 -8.69
C ASP A 103 -5.82 6.85 -7.45
N PHE A 104 -4.91 6.33 -6.63
CA PHE A 104 -4.43 7.01 -5.44
C PHE A 104 -3.23 7.89 -5.79
N ARG A 105 -3.38 9.20 -5.59
CA ARG A 105 -2.23 10.09 -5.66
C ARG A 105 -1.22 9.76 -4.56
N LYS A 106 -0.05 9.25 -4.97
CA LYS A 106 1.07 8.91 -4.06
C LYS A 106 0.66 7.96 -2.94
N ALA A 107 0.01 6.85 -3.27
CA ALA A 107 -0.69 5.95 -2.34
C ALA A 107 0.02 5.63 -1.01
N PHE A 108 1.36 5.50 -1.02
CA PHE A 108 2.16 5.17 0.17
C PHE A 108 2.45 6.35 1.09
N ASP A 109 2.47 7.59 0.59
CA ASP A 109 2.82 8.80 1.35
C ASP A 109 1.76 9.22 2.40
N PRO A 110 0.43 9.13 2.13
CA PRO A 110 -0.60 9.57 3.06
C PRO A 110 -0.99 8.50 4.10
N VAL A 111 -0.36 7.32 4.11
CA VAL A 111 -0.71 6.23 5.05
C VAL A 111 -0.55 6.72 6.49
N SER A 112 -1.67 6.81 7.21
CA SER A 112 -1.66 7.22 8.62
C SER A 112 -1.08 6.10 9.49
N HIS A 113 0.02 6.38 10.19
CA HIS A 113 0.63 5.43 11.12
C HIS A 113 -0.36 4.95 12.19
N LYS A 114 -1.14 5.86 12.78
CA LYS A 114 -2.14 5.52 13.81
C LYS A 114 -3.14 4.46 13.33
N ILE A 115 -3.86 4.76 12.23
CA ILE A 115 -4.82 3.83 11.61
C ILE A 115 -4.15 2.49 11.24
N LEU A 116 -2.92 2.52 10.70
CA LEU A 116 -2.20 1.29 10.36
C LEU A 116 -1.93 0.43 11.61
N ILE A 117 -1.48 1.04 12.71
CA ILE A 117 -1.26 0.33 13.98
C ILE A 117 -2.56 -0.23 14.55
N GLU A 118 -3.64 0.56 14.54
CA GLU A 118 -4.99 0.09 14.94
C GLU A 118 -5.42 -1.11 14.11
N LYS A 119 -5.19 -1.11 12.79
CA LYS A 119 -5.50 -2.24 11.90
C LYS A 119 -4.68 -3.49 12.22
N LEU A 120 -3.38 -3.35 12.51
CA LEU A 120 -2.56 -4.49 12.90
C LEU A 120 -3.08 -5.16 14.19
N LEU A 121 -3.51 -4.35 15.16
CA LEU A 121 -4.14 -4.85 16.39
C LEU A 121 -5.50 -5.51 16.11
N MET A 122 -6.36 -4.88 15.30
CA MET A 122 -7.67 -5.44 14.93
C MET A 122 -7.54 -6.77 14.20
N TYR A 123 -6.52 -6.92 13.35
CA TYR A 123 -6.22 -8.17 12.67
C TYR A 123 -5.51 -9.21 13.57
N GLY A 124 -5.28 -8.88 14.84
CA GLY A 124 -4.83 -9.83 15.86
C GLY A 124 -3.35 -10.19 15.78
N LEU A 125 -2.50 -9.32 15.23
CA LEU A 125 -1.06 -9.50 15.37
C LEU A 125 -0.63 -9.39 16.84
N ASP A 126 0.45 -10.08 17.20
CA ASP A 126 0.97 -10.01 18.56
C ASP A 126 1.52 -8.61 18.89
N GLU A 127 1.44 -8.24 20.17
CA GLU A 127 1.83 -6.92 20.65
C GLU A 127 3.29 -6.57 20.35
N GLN A 128 4.20 -7.56 20.30
CA GLN A 128 5.61 -7.32 20.03
C GLN A 128 5.84 -6.93 18.58
N THR A 129 5.19 -7.62 17.63
CA THR A 129 5.22 -7.27 16.20
C THR A 129 4.58 -5.91 15.94
N VAL A 130 3.45 -5.61 16.59
CA VAL A 130 2.79 -4.30 16.48
C VAL A 130 3.69 -3.19 17.03
N ARG A 131 4.22 -3.36 18.24
CA ARG A 131 5.13 -2.39 18.87
C ARG A 131 6.39 -2.16 18.06
N TRP A 132 6.96 -3.22 17.48
CA TRP A 132 8.10 -3.08 16.58
C TRP A 132 7.73 -2.25 15.35
N THR A 133 6.58 -2.51 14.74
CA THR A 133 6.10 -1.79 13.56
C THR A 133 5.84 -0.31 13.87
N GLU A 134 5.19 -0.02 14.99
CA GLU A 134 4.99 1.35 15.48
C GLU A 134 6.32 2.07 15.71
N ASN A 135 7.24 1.42 16.43
CA ASN A 135 8.58 1.95 16.64
C ASN A 135 9.34 2.12 15.33
N TRP A 136 9.13 1.24 14.36
CA TRP A 136 9.77 1.34 13.05
C TRP A 136 9.21 2.52 12.26
N LEU A 137 7.89 2.73 12.22
CA LEU A 137 7.24 3.85 11.51
C LEU A 137 7.57 5.21 12.14
N ASN A 138 7.74 5.26 13.46
CA ASN A 138 7.97 6.50 14.19
C ASN A 138 9.44 6.92 14.24
N GLY A 139 9.68 8.24 14.16
CA GLY A 139 11.00 8.83 14.32
C GLY A 139 11.87 8.80 13.07
N TRP A 140 11.26 8.58 11.89
CA TRP A 140 11.98 8.74 10.62
C TRP A 140 12.29 10.21 10.36
N ALA A 141 13.51 10.45 9.90
CA ALA A 141 13.89 11.71 9.27
C ALA A 141 14.44 11.42 7.88
N GLN A 142 14.04 12.22 6.90
CA GLN A 142 14.51 12.14 5.53
C GLN A 142 15.19 13.43 5.09
N ARG A 143 16.07 13.31 4.10
CA ARG A 143 16.64 14.46 3.36
C ARG A 143 16.80 14.11 1.89
N VAL A 144 16.65 15.10 1.02
CA VAL A 144 16.86 14.94 -0.42
C VAL A 144 18.34 15.08 -0.73
N VAL A 145 18.86 14.19 -1.59
CA VAL A 145 20.22 14.25 -2.12
C VAL A 145 20.17 14.39 -3.64
N ILE A 146 20.81 15.43 -4.18
CA ILE A 146 20.89 15.68 -5.62
C ILE A 146 22.34 15.54 -6.06
N SER A 147 22.59 14.72 -7.10
CA SER A 147 23.88 14.57 -7.77
C SER A 147 25.07 14.48 -6.81
N SER A 148 24.93 13.59 -5.80
CA SER A 148 25.91 13.23 -4.76
C SER A 148 26.52 14.36 -3.91
N SER A 149 26.22 15.63 -4.19
CA SER A 149 26.89 16.82 -3.62
C SER A 149 25.95 17.71 -2.82
N ALA A 150 24.73 17.94 -3.28
CA ALA A 150 23.75 18.78 -2.59
C ALA A 150 22.84 17.94 -1.68
N LYS A 151 22.66 18.39 -0.43
CA LYS A 151 21.84 17.72 0.59
C LYS A 151 20.91 18.75 1.24
N SER A 152 19.62 18.43 1.33
CA SER A 152 18.69 19.25 2.12
C SER A 152 18.93 19.08 3.62
N SER A 153 18.32 19.96 4.43
CA SER A 153 18.14 19.71 5.85
C SER A 153 17.32 18.44 6.08
N TRP A 154 17.51 17.81 7.23
CA TRP A 154 16.65 16.72 7.69
C TRP A 154 15.23 17.22 7.97
N LYS A 155 14.23 16.42 7.61
CA LYS A 155 12.82 16.65 7.91
C LYS A 155 12.21 15.36 8.46
N THR A 156 11.46 15.49 9.55
CA THR A 156 10.72 14.37 10.15
C THR A 156 9.63 13.89 9.20
N VAL A 157 9.46 12.57 9.11
CA VAL A 157 8.38 11.92 8.37
C VAL A 157 7.24 11.66 9.36
N THR A 158 6.05 12.19 9.05
CA THR A 158 4.87 12.13 9.94
C THR A 158 3.78 11.19 9.44
N SER A 159 3.89 10.73 8.20
CA SER A 159 2.95 9.80 7.57
C SER A 159 3.68 9.00 6.50
N GLY A 160 3.02 7.95 6.04
CA GLY A 160 3.47 7.11 4.96
C GLY A 160 4.40 6.00 5.41
N VAL A 161 4.52 4.98 4.59
CA VAL A 161 5.54 3.95 4.74
C VAL A 161 6.76 4.34 3.89
N PRO A 162 8.00 4.24 4.43
CA PRO A 162 9.20 4.56 3.66
C PRO A 162 9.27 3.75 2.37
N GLN A 163 9.16 4.43 1.24
CA GLN A 163 9.10 3.76 -0.05
C GLN A 163 10.44 3.08 -0.37
N GLY A 164 10.37 1.81 -0.74
CA GLY A 164 11.55 0.96 -0.95
C GLY A 164 12.06 0.25 0.31
N SER A 165 11.31 0.38 1.41
CA SER A 165 11.44 -0.55 2.55
C SER A 165 10.77 -1.87 2.24
N ILE A 166 11.25 -2.95 2.86
CA ILE A 166 10.75 -4.30 2.59
C ILE A 166 9.30 -4.52 3.02
N PRO A 167 8.79 -3.99 4.16
CA PRO A 167 7.42 -4.26 4.59
C PRO A 167 6.37 -3.33 3.96
N ASP A 168 6.78 -2.30 3.21
CA ASP A 168 5.89 -1.29 2.63
C ASP A 168 4.67 -1.89 1.90
N PRO A 169 4.83 -2.90 1.02
CA PRO A 169 3.71 -3.36 0.21
C PRO A 169 2.66 -4.08 1.04
N VAL A 170 3.09 -4.87 2.03
CA VAL A 170 2.18 -5.64 2.90
C VAL A 170 1.50 -4.71 3.91
N LEU A 171 2.22 -3.73 4.46
CA LEU A 171 1.61 -2.72 5.33
C LEU A 171 0.57 -1.87 4.58
N PHE A 172 0.83 -1.55 3.31
CA PHE A 172 -0.15 -0.85 2.48
C PHE A 172 -1.39 -1.71 2.22
N ILE A 173 -1.24 -3.00 1.88
CA ILE A 173 -2.38 -3.91 1.74
C ILE A 173 -3.21 -3.95 3.01
N ILE A 174 -2.58 -4.12 4.18
CA ILE A 174 -3.26 -4.09 5.49
C ILE A 174 -4.04 -2.79 5.66
N PHE A 175 -3.47 -1.66 5.23
CA PHE A 175 -4.10 -0.35 5.34
C PHE A 175 -5.33 -0.20 4.43
N ILE A 176 -5.37 -0.82 3.25
CA ILE A 176 -6.51 -0.69 2.30
C ILE A 176 -7.43 -1.91 2.29
N ASN A 177 -7.19 -2.92 3.13
CA ASN A 177 -7.89 -4.21 3.09
C ASN A 177 -9.39 -4.13 3.44
N ASP A 178 -9.86 -3.00 3.95
CA ASP A 178 -11.26 -2.68 4.26
C ASP A 178 -11.84 -1.63 3.29
N LEU A 179 -11.14 -1.29 2.19
CA LEU A 179 -11.58 -0.26 1.24
C LEU A 179 -12.91 -0.64 0.56
N ASP A 180 -13.17 -1.93 0.38
CA ASP A 180 -14.40 -2.48 -0.20
C ASP A 180 -15.42 -2.92 0.87
N ASP A 181 -15.25 -2.52 2.14
CA ASP A 181 -16.24 -2.76 3.19
C ASP A 181 -17.54 -2.02 2.90
N GLY A 182 -18.64 -2.76 2.79
CA GLY A 182 -19.97 -2.19 2.52
C GLY A 182 -20.19 -1.73 1.09
N ALA A 183 -19.24 -1.99 0.18
CA ALA A 183 -19.40 -1.66 -1.23
C ALA A 183 -20.37 -2.64 -1.92
N GLU A 184 -21.48 -2.13 -2.46
CA GLU A 184 -22.42 -2.88 -3.32
C GLU A 184 -21.94 -2.96 -4.78
N CYS A 185 -20.68 -3.30 -4.97
CA CYS A 185 -20.06 -3.42 -6.30
C CYS A 185 -19.02 -4.54 -6.29
N ALA A 186 -18.56 -4.92 -7.48
CA ALA A 186 -17.49 -5.88 -7.68
C ALA A 186 -16.12 -5.17 -7.63
N PRO A 187 -15.35 -5.29 -6.53
CA PRO A 187 -14.03 -4.71 -6.46
C PRO A 187 -12.99 -5.61 -7.14
N GLY A 188 -12.17 -5.03 -8.00
CA GLY A 188 -10.88 -5.59 -8.40
C GLY A 188 -9.76 -4.68 -7.92
N GLN A 189 -8.86 -5.19 -7.10
CA GLN A 189 -7.76 -4.37 -6.56
C GLN A 189 -6.40 -4.97 -6.90
N PHE A 190 -5.45 -4.11 -7.29
CA PHE A 190 -4.06 -4.49 -7.47
C PHE A 190 -3.15 -3.38 -6.94
N ALA A 191 -2.53 -3.62 -5.78
CA ALA A 191 -1.78 -2.59 -5.07
C ALA A 191 -2.69 -1.37 -4.81
N ASP A 192 -2.33 -0.19 -5.31
CA ASP A 192 -3.12 1.02 -5.24
C ASP A 192 -4.23 1.10 -6.29
N ASP A 193 -4.09 0.45 -7.44
CA ASP A 193 -5.13 0.47 -8.48
C ASP A 193 -6.40 -0.25 -8.00
N THR A 194 -7.53 0.46 -8.01
CA THR A 194 -8.84 -0.11 -7.65
C THR A 194 -9.84 0.13 -8.77
N LYS A 195 -10.55 -0.92 -9.17
CA LYS A 195 -11.66 -0.87 -10.12
C LYS A 195 -12.93 -1.37 -9.43
N LEU A 196 -14.02 -0.66 -9.62
CA LEU A 196 -15.33 -1.00 -9.07
C LEU A 196 -16.30 -1.16 -10.24
N GLY A 197 -16.91 -2.34 -10.36
CA GLY A 197 -17.89 -2.64 -11.39
C GLY A 197 -19.29 -2.86 -10.80
N ARG A 198 -20.33 -2.36 -11.45
CA ARG A 198 -21.73 -2.63 -11.06
C ARG A 198 -22.63 -2.59 -12.29
N ALA A 199 -23.74 -3.30 -12.23
CA ALA A 199 -24.83 -3.09 -13.17
C ALA A 199 -25.46 -1.69 -13.00
N ALA A 200 -25.76 -1.04 -14.11
CA ALA A 200 -26.38 0.28 -14.21
C ALA A 200 -27.90 0.15 -14.45
N ASP A 201 -28.63 -0.48 -13.52
CA ASP A 201 -30.08 -0.71 -13.66
C ASP A 201 -30.94 0.54 -13.36
N THR A 202 -30.34 1.74 -13.30
CA THR A 202 -31.10 2.97 -13.03
C THR A 202 -31.81 3.47 -14.29
N PRO A 203 -32.96 4.16 -14.16
CA PRO A 203 -33.70 4.72 -15.28
C PRO A 203 -32.87 5.65 -16.17
N GLU A 204 -31.84 6.31 -15.64
CA GLU A 204 -30.95 7.17 -16.43
C GLU A 204 -30.01 6.39 -17.38
N GLY A 205 -29.62 5.15 -17.04
CA GLY A 205 -28.72 4.32 -17.85
C GLY A 205 -29.37 3.78 -19.13
N HIS A 206 -30.69 3.62 -19.13
CA HIS A 206 -31.47 3.15 -20.27
C HIS A 206 -31.54 4.18 -21.42
N ALA A 207 -31.18 5.44 -21.18
CA ALA A 207 -31.24 6.50 -22.18
C ALA A 207 -29.98 6.60 -23.06
N ALA A 208 -28.94 5.81 -22.77
CA ALA A 208 -27.64 5.86 -23.46
C ALA A 208 -27.39 4.70 -24.44
N ILE A 209 -28.38 3.81 -24.64
CA ILE A 209 -28.32 2.69 -25.59
C ILE A 209 -29.18 2.99 -26.83
#